data_AF-M2ZDE7-F1
#
_entry.id   AF-M2ZDE7-F1
#
_cell.length_a   1.000
_cell.length_b   1.000
_cell.length_c   1.000
_cell.angle_alpha   90.00
_cell.angle_beta   90.00
_cell.angle_gamma   90.00
#
_symmetry.space_group_name_H-M   'P 1'
#
loop_
_entity.id
_entity.type
_entity.pdbx_description
1 polymer ?
#
loop_
_entity_poly.entity_id
_entity_poly.type
_entity_poly.pdbx_seq_one_letter_code
_entity_poly.pdbx_strand_id
1 'polypeptide(L)'
;MRWQSLIAVPVVLGAGFAAVASSPAPVAATEHTEPVAVTAADGSTGVGVLPADPAGPRPVRGTGNPVGNPGADLPPEVTVAPGQPSPVLAGEGPLAIPELVLYAYRAAEMQLAIDEPECALPWHLLAAIGRITSQHADSGRTDVLGTLTTARVAPGTGRLGPMQLPPEVWSQFSADGNADGTANPQNVFDATLAAGAWLCSDDARLAEADARARAAARFDPSPEFVANVQAWSAAYEKGAAVSPGIVVPPPTPPAVPARPNTADVAETVPAPAVEPVPVPAPAPETPPAVEGPPAAPVLPSLPCLVPALCPPPSAP
;
A
#
# COMPACT_ATOMS: atom_id res chain seq x y z
N MET A 1 -34.86 -42.78 -30.37
CA MET A 1 -33.67 -43.65 -30.32
C MET A 1 -33.25 -43.77 -28.87
N ARG A 2 -33.30 -44.99 -28.31
CA ARG A 2 -32.95 -45.31 -26.93
C ARG A 2 -31.48 -45.71 -26.89
N TRP A 3 -30.68 -45.14 -25.99
CA TRP A 3 -29.37 -45.68 -25.64
C TRP A 3 -29.32 -45.96 -24.14
N GLN A 4 -29.21 -47.25 -23.83
CA GLN A 4 -28.86 -47.79 -22.52
C GLN A 4 -27.34 -47.96 -22.48
N SER A 5 -26.70 -47.56 -21.38
CA SER A 5 -25.40 -48.07 -21.00
C SER A 5 -25.37 -48.19 -19.48
N LEU A 6 -25.06 -49.40 -19.02
CA LEU A 6 -25.05 -49.84 -17.63
C LEU A 6 -23.59 -49.90 -17.12
N ILE A 7 -23.42 -49.42 -15.88
CA ILE A 7 -22.62 -49.96 -14.76
C ILE A 7 -21.08 -50.00 -14.89
N ALA A 8 -20.39 -49.32 -13.94
CA ALA A 8 -19.49 -49.95 -12.96
C ALA A 8 -19.12 -48.97 -11.83
N VAL A 9 -19.45 -49.34 -10.59
CA VAL A 9 -19.02 -48.71 -9.34
C VAL A 9 -17.87 -49.54 -8.76
N PRO A 10 -16.75 -48.94 -8.31
CA PRO A 10 -15.90 -49.56 -7.32
C PRO A 10 -16.12 -48.91 -5.96
N VAL A 11 -16.61 -49.73 -5.03
CA VAL A 11 -16.57 -49.54 -3.58
C VAL A 11 -15.15 -49.90 -3.11
N VAL A 12 -14.53 -49.06 -2.29
CA VAL A 12 -13.38 -49.45 -1.46
C VAL A 12 -13.68 -49.13 0.00
N LEU A 13 -13.78 -50.20 0.79
CA LEU A 13 -13.85 -50.21 2.25
C LEU A 13 -12.45 -50.00 2.86
N GLY A 14 -12.38 -49.21 3.94
CA GLY A 14 -11.96 -49.77 5.23
C GLY A 14 -10.73 -49.17 5.94
N ALA A 15 -10.89 -49.15 7.28
CA ALA A 15 -9.92 -48.92 8.37
C ALA A 15 -9.52 -47.44 8.63
N GLY A 16 -9.88 -46.77 9.73
CA GLY A 16 -10.27 -47.23 11.06
C GLY A 16 -9.10 -47.09 12.03
N PHE A 17 -8.90 -45.92 12.61
CA PHE A 17 -8.10 -45.73 13.83
C PHE A 17 -8.91 -44.88 14.82
N ALA A 18 -9.26 -45.51 15.93
CA ALA A 18 -9.82 -44.90 17.13
C ALA A 18 -8.92 -45.25 18.31
N ALA A 19 -8.62 -44.26 19.16
CA ALA A 19 -8.15 -44.30 20.56
C ALA A 19 -7.23 -43.09 20.80
N VAL A 20 -7.19 -42.40 21.94
CA VAL A 20 -7.92 -42.46 23.21
C VAL A 20 -7.69 -41.07 23.85
N ALA A 21 -8.73 -40.49 24.44
CA ALA A 21 -8.61 -39.28 25.25
C ALA A 21 -8.08 -39.65 26.65
N SER A 22 -7.21 -38.82 27.22
CA SER A 22 -6.87 -38.89 28.65
C SER A 22 -6.69 -37.49 29.21
N SER A 23 -7.66 -37.06 29.99
CA SER A 23 -7.57 -35.94 30.92
C SER A 23 -7.60 -36.50 32.34
N PRO A 24 -6.69 -36.08 33.23
CA PRO A 24 -6.95 -36.09 34.66
C PRO A 24 -7.30 -34.68 35.18
N ALA A 25 -8.31 -34.67 36.04
CA ALA A 25 -8.89 -33.52 36.75
C ALA A 25 -8.03 -33.11 37.98
N PRO A 26 -8.40 -32.04 38.73
CA PRO A 26 -7.51 -31.30 39.63
C PRO A 26 -7.37 -31.95 41.01
N VAL A 27 -6.23 -31.70 41.66
CA VAL A 27 -6.04 -31.94 43.10
C VAL A 27 -6.33 -30.66 43.87
N ALA A 28 -7.36 -30.69 44.71
CA ALA A 28 -7.56 -29.75 45.80
C ALA A 28 -6.89 -30.30 47.06
N ALA A 29 -6.04 -29.51 47.70
CA ALA A 29 -5.71 -29.66 49.11
C ALA A 29 -5.73 -28.26 49.74
N THR A 30 -6.74 -28.07 50.56
CA THR A 30 -6.91 -26.99 51.53
C THR A 30 -5.87 -27.12 52.65
N GLU A 31 -5.26 -26.01 53.06
CA GLU A 31 -4.93 -25.80 54.47
C GLU A 31 -4.89 -24.29 54.79
N HIS A 32 -5.79 -23.89 55.70
CA HIS A 32 -5.83 -22.60 56.39
C HIS A 32 -4.72 -22.57 57.44
N THR A 33 -4.01 -21.45 57.58
CA THR A 33 -3.53 -20.97 58.88
C THR A 33 -3.45 -19.45 58.85
N GLU A 34 -4.14 -18.84 59.81
CA GLU A 34 -4.28 -17.41 60.08
C GLU A 34 -3.00 -16.77 60.66
N PRO A 35 -2.92 -15.41 60.72
CA PRO A 35 -1.66 -14.68 60.84
C PRO A 35 -1.26 -14.39 62.30
N VAL A 36 0.03 -14.21 62.56
CA VAL A 36 0.52 -13.63 63.83
C VAL A 36 1.28 -12.33 63.55
N ALA A 37 0.87 -11.32 64.31
CA ALA A 37 1.29 -9.93 64.21
C ALA A 37 2.66 -9.64 64.87
N VAL A 38 3.17 -8.50 64.40
CA VAL A 38 4.39 -7.73 64.66
C VAL A 38 4.71 -7.47 66.14
N THR A 39 6.01 -7.43 66.47
CA THR A 39 6.55 -6.48 67.45
C THR A 39 7.68 -5.66 66.82
N ALA A 40 7.51 -4.34 66.86
CA ALA A 40 8.46 -3.33 66.43
C ALA A 40 9.42 -2.99 67.59
N ALA A 41 10.63 -2.57 67.24
CA ALA A 41 11.51 -1.82 68.12
C ALA A 41 11.98 -0.55 67.41
N ASP A 42 11.90 0.55 68.17
CA ASP A 42 12.02 1.96 67.83
C ASP A 42 13.35 2.42 67.22
N GLY A 43 13.29 3.52 66.45
CA GLY A 43 14.47 4.25 66.02
C GLY A 43 14.20 5.43 65.07
N SER A 44 13.46 6.44 65.54
CA SER A 44 13.40 7.85 65.12
C SER A 44 14.21 8.32 63.89
N THR A 45 13.53 8.93 62.90
CA THR A 45 13.58 10.39 62.63
C THR A 45 12.66 10.73 61.45
N GLY A 46 11.59 11.47 61.72
CA GLY A 46 10.66 11.95 60.71
C GLY A 46 11.00 13.37 60.24
N VAL A 47 11.04 13.55 58.92
CA VAL A 47 10.67 14.80 58.24
C VAL A 47 9.72 14.40 57.10
N GLY A 48 8.51 14.94 57.12
CA GLY A 48 7.32 14.37 56.48
C GLY A 48 7.25 14.48 54.96
N VAL A 49 6.73 13.42 54.35
CA VAL A 49 6.21 13.40 52.98
C VAL A 49 4.68 13.43 53.09
N LEU A 50 4.03 14.39 52.43
CA LEU A 50 2.59 14.43 52.26
C LEU A 50 2.09 13.07 51.72
N PRO A 51 1.02 12.47 52.25
CA PRO A 51 0.48 11.25 51.68
C PRO A 51 0.01 11.53 50.25
N ALA A 52 0.62 10.86 49.28
CA ALA A 52 0.04 10.74 47.95
C ALA A 52 -1.22 9.88 48.08
N ASP A 53 -2.35 10.38 47.56
CA ASP A 53 -3.57 9.59 47.38
C ASP A 53 -3.21 8.25 46.71
N PRO A 54 -3.83 7.12 47.12
CA PRO A 54 -3.64 5.86 46.44
C PRO A 54 -4.12 6.02 44.99
N ALA A 55 -3.18 6.15 44.06
CA ALA A 55 -3.49 6.10 42.65
C ALA A 55 -4.21 4.77 42.38
N GLY A 56 -5.48 4.86 42.02
CA GLY A 56 -6.25 3.70 41.57
C GLY A 56 -5.50 2.95 40.46
N PRO A 57 -5.78 1.65 40.26
CA PRO A 57 -5.07 0.82 39.30
C PRO A 57 -5.08 1.50 37.92
N ARG A 58 -3.90 1.98 37.51
CA ARG A 58 -3.69 2.54 36.18
C ARG A 58 -3.71 1.37 35.20
N PRO A 59 -4.54 1.40 34.13
CA PRO A 59 -4.49 0.35 33.12
C PRO A 59 -3.09 0.33 32.51
N VAL A 60 -2.47 -0.84 32.51
CA VAL A 60 -1.22 -1.10 31.80
C VAL A 60 -1.50 -0.87 30.32
N ARG A 61 -0.97 0.21 29.76
CA ARG A 61 -1.00 0.50 28.33
C ARG A 61 -0.05 -0.48 27.64
N GLY A 62 -0.57 -1.62 27.20
CA GLY A 62 0.14 -2.49 26.28
C GLY A 62 0.30 -1.76 24.95
N THR A 63 1.54 -1.40 24.60
CA THR A 63 1.89 -0.90 23.26
C THR A 63 2.01 -2.07 22.30
N GLY A 64 0.89 -2.72 22.03
CA GLY A 64 0.65 -3.34 20.73
C GLY A 64 -0.38 -2.44 20.08
N ASN A 65 -0.10 -1.88 18.90
CA ASN A 65 -1.18 -1.34 18.09
C ASN A 65 -2.14 -2.51 17.83
N PRO A 66 -3.39 -2.50 18.34
CA PRO A 66 -4.36 -3.44 17.82
C PRO A 66 -4.47 -3.14 16.33
N VAL A 67 -4.51 -4.20 15.52
CA VAL A 67 -5.06 -4.13 14.15
C VAL A 67 -6.33 -3.29 14.27
N GLY A 68 -6.35 -2.11 13.63
CA GLY A 68 -7.45 -1.17 13.79
C GLY A 68 -8.77 -1.90 13.56
N ASN A 69 -9.72 -1.74 14.49
CA ASN A 69 -11.05 -2.32 14.33
C ASN A 69 -11.55 -1.92 12.93
N PRO A 70 -11.86 -2.88 12.04
CA PRO A 70 -12.31 -2.59 10.68
C PRO A 70 -13.71 -1.95 10.63
N GLY A 71 -14.21 -1.42 11.76
CA GLY A 71 -15.57 -0.95 11.99
C GLY A 71 -15.77 0.49 12.46
N ALA A 72 -14.69 1.21 12.82
CA ALA A 72 -14.88 2.37 13.71
C ALA A 72 -15.03 3.75 13.04
N ASP A 73 -14.78 3.91 11.73
CA ASP A 73 -14.92 5.22 11.09
C ASP A 73 -15.38 5.08 9.64
N LEU A 74 -16.68 5.29 9.42
CA LEU A 74 -17.22 5.56 8.08
C LEU A 74 -16.66 6.89 7.57
N PRO A 75 -16.50 7.07 6.25
CA PRO A 75 -16.10 8.37 5.71
C PRO A 75 -17.14 9.44 6.03
N PRO A 76 -16.73 10.71 6.18
CA PRO A 76 -17.69 11.80 6.20
C PRO A 76 -18.47 11.82 4.88
N GLU A 77 -19.73 12.26 4.93
CA GLU A 77 -20.56 12.33 3.73
C GLU A 77 -20.01 13.40 2.77
N VAL A 78 -19.56 12.95 1.59
CA VAL A 78 -19.09 13.84 0.52
C VAL A 78 -20.24 14.09 -0.44
N THR A 79 -20.71 15.34 -0.50
CA THR A 79 -21.64 15.84 -1.51
C THR A 79 -20.90 16.74 -2.49
N VAL A 80 -20.81 16.31 -3.76
CA VAL A 80 -20.26 17.13 -4.84
C VAL A 80 -21.42 17.69 -5.63
N ALA A 81 -21.53 19.02 -5.73
CA ALA A 81 -22.56 19.67 -6.53
C ALA A 81 -22.38 19.31 -8.02
N PRO A 82 -23.46 19.03 -8.77
CA PRO A 82 -23.36 18.70 -10.20
C PRO A 82 -22.61 19.79 -10.97
N GLY A 83 -21.59 19.41 -11.74
CA GLY A 83 -20.83 20.34 -12.59
C GLY A 83 -19.73 21.14 -11.89
N GLN A 84 -19.35 20.80 -10.66
CA GLN A 84 -18.15 21.34 -10.02
C GLN A 84 -17.00 20.31 -10.05
N PRO A 85 -15.78 20.70 -10.44
CA PRO A 85 -14.63 19.82 -10.31
C PRO A 85 -14.41 19.52 -8.83
N SER A 86 -14.11 18.27 -8.50
CA SER A 86 -13.72 17.87 -7.15
C SER A 86 -12.56 18.76 -6.68
N PRO A 87 -12.65 19.41 -5.50
CA PRO A 87 -11.59 20.29 -5.05
C PRO A 87 -10.33 19.47 -4.80
N VAL A 88 -9.24 19.78 -5.51
CA VAL A 88 -7.89 19.33 -5.14
C VAL A 88 -7.46 20.20 -3.97
N LEU A 89 -7.89 19.84 -2.76
CA LEU A 89 -7.44 20.49 -1.55
C LEU A 89 -6.22 19.72 -1.04
N ALA A 90 -5.05 20.37 -1.12
CA ALA A 90 -4.03 20.12 -0.11
C ALA A 90 -4.71 20.34 1.24
N GLY A 91 -4.78 19.30 2.07
CA GLY A 91 -5.70 19.32 3.19
C GLY A 91 -5.47 18.18 4.16
N GLU A 92 -5.52 18.54 5.44
CA GLU A 92 -5.67 17.59 6.52
C GLU A 92 -7.13 17.15 6.61
N GLY A 93 -7.39 15.95 7.10
CA GLY A 93 -8.75 15.48 7.33
C GLY A 93 -8.93 13.99 7.08
N PRO A 94 -10.14 13.49 7.31
CA PRO A 94 -10.44 12.07 7.21
C PRO A 94 -10.26 11.52 5.79
N LEU A 95 -10.36 12.32 4.73
CA LEU A 95 -10.12 11.88 3.34
C LEU A 95 -8.70 12.17 2.84
N ALA A 96 -7.80 12.59 3.72
CA ALA A 96 -6.42 12.88 3.34
C ALA A 96 -5.65 11.59 3.05
N ILE A 97 -5.05 11.54 1.86
CA ILE A 97 -4.12 10.48 1.46
C ILE A 97 -2.73 11.10 1.34
N PRO A 98 -1.70 10.51 1.99
CA PRO A 98 -0.32 10.93 1.80
C PRO A 98 0.08 10.90 0.34
N GLU A 99 0.71 11.97 -0.15
CA GLU A 99 1.02 12.18 -1.57
C GLU A 99 1.69 10.98 -2.24
N LEU A 100 2.77 10.45 -1.65
CA LEU A 100 3.51 9.31 -2.19
C LEU A 100 2.64 8.04 -2.28
N VAL A 101 1.76 7.83 -1.29
CA VAL A 101 0.87 6.67 -1.22
C VAL A 101 -0.27 6.81 -2.24
N LEU A 102 -0.81 8.03 -2.43
CA LEU A 102 -1.77 8.30 -3.50
C LEU A 102 -1.16 8.05 -4.88
N TYR A 103 0.10 8.46 -5.08
CA TYR A 103 0.83 8.20 -6.32
C TYR A 103 0.97 6.69 -6.56
N ALA A 104 1.28 5.88 -5.53
CA ALA A 104 1.31 4.42 -5.64
C ALA A 104 -0.04 3.81 -6.08
N TYR A 105 -1.17 4.26 -5.51
CA TYR A 105 -2.50 3.78 -5.93
C TYR A 105 -2.81 4.09 -7.40
N ARG A 106 -2.48 5.30 -7.84
CA ARG A 106 -2.70 5.71 -9.23
C ARG A 106 -1.75 5.00 -10.19
N ALA A 107 -0.49 4.84 -9.80
CA ALA A 107 0.49 4.11 -10.61
C ALA A 107 0.06 2.66 -10.84
N ALA A 108 -0.44 1.97 -9.80
CA ALA A 108 -0.94 0.61 -9.94
C ALA A 108 -2.18 0.51 -10.85
N GLU A 109 -3.14 1.44 -10.74
CA GLU A 109 -4.26 1.52 -11.68
C GLU A 109 -3.78 1.71 -13.12
N MET A 110 -2.85 2.65 -13.36
CA MET A 110 -2.33 2.92 -14.70
C MET A 110 -1.57 1.72 -15.27
N GLN A 111 -0.77 1.05 -14.46
CA GLN A 111 -0.03 -0.15 -14.88
C GLN A 111 -0.99 -1.30 -15.23
N LEU A 112 -1.98 -1.57 -14.37
CA LEU A 112 -2.95 -2.64 -14.62
C LEU A 112 -3.94 -2.30 -15.74
N ALA A 113 -4.18 -1.01 -16.03
CA ALA A 113 -4.92 -0.63 -17.23
C ALA A 113 -4.16 -0.98 -18.53
N ILE A 114 -2.84 -1.15 -18.48
CA ILE A 114 -2.01 -1.61 -19.60
C ILE A 114 -1.95 -3.14 -19.61
N ASP A 115 -1.64 -3.75 -18.47
CA ASP A 115 -1.38 -5.20 -18.38
C ASP A 115 -2.67 -6.03 -18.41
N GLU A 116 -3.72 -5.56 -17.74
CA GLU A 116 -5.02 -6.24 -17.55
C GLU A 116 -6.21 -5.28 -17.79
N PRO A 117 -6.39 -4.76 -19.02
CA PRO A 117 -7.37 -3.71 -19.31
C PRO A 117 -8.82 -4.11 -19.02
N GLU A 118 -9.14 -5.40 -19.07
CA GLU A 118 -10.49 -5.92 -18.79
C GLU A 118 -10.85 -5.87 -17.30
N CYS A 119 -9.86 -5.87 -16.41
CA CYS A 119 -10.08 -5.75 -14.98
C CYS A 119 -10.67 -4.37 -14.62
N ALA A 120 -10.23 -3.30 -15.29
CA ALA A 120 -10.68 -1.92 -15.03
C ALA A 120 -10.66 -1.56 -13.53
N LEU A 121 -9.55 -1.85 -12.85
CA LEU A 121 -9.34 -1.58 -11.42
C LEU A 121 -9.30 -0.07 -11.14
N PRO A 122 -10.21 0.48 -10.33
CA PRO A 122 -10.12 1.89 -9.97
C PRO A 122 -9.17 2.15 -8.78
N TRP A 123 -8.36 3.21 -8.85
CA TRP A 123 -7.42 3.58 -7.78
C TRP A 123 -8.10 3.79 -6.41
N HIS A 124 -9.34 4.25 -6.40
CA HIS A 124 -10.09 4.53 -5.16
C HIS A 124 -10.44 3.25 -4.38
N LEU A 125 -10.51 2.09 -5.04
CA LEU A 125 -10.64 0.79 -4.36
C LEU A 125 -9.35 0.44 -3.61
N LEU A 126 -8.20 0.58 -4.26
CA LEU A 126 -6.89 0.36 -3.62
C LEU A 126 -6.69 1.30 -2.44
N ALA A 127 -7.06 2.58 -2.61
CA ALA A 127 -7.00 3.57 -1.54
C ALA A 127 -7.89 3.18 -0.34
N ALA A 128 -9.13 2.75 -0.57
CA ALA A 128 -10.02 2.30 0.50
C ALA A 128 -9.47 1.11 1.27
N ILE A 129 -8.90 0.11 0.57
CA ILE A 129 -8.26 -1.04 1.20
C ILE A 129 -7.02 -0.61 2.00
N GLY A 130 -6.15 0.22 1.43
CA GLY A 130 -4.94 0.70 2.10
C GLY A 130 -5.24 1.58 3.32
N ARG A 131 -6.35 2.31 3.29
CA ARG A 131 -6.85 3.02 4.47
C ARG A 131 -7.19 2.05 5.60
N ILE A 132 -8.07 1.08 5.34
CA ILE A 132 -8.58 0.20 6.38
C ILE A 132 -7.49 -0.73 6.92
N THR A 133 -6.56 -1.15 6.05
CA THR A 133 -5.51 -2.10 6.42
C THR A 133 -4.32 -1.46 7.14
N SER A 134 -3.96 -0.21 6.82
CA SER A 134 -2.74 0.39 7.37
C SER A 134 -2.82 1.91 7.62
N GLN A 135 -3.99 2.52 7.47
CA GLN A 135 -4.14 3.98 7.49
C GLN A 135 -3.21 4.66 6.49
N HIS A 136 -3.19 4.16 5.25
CA HIS A 136 -2.31 4.62 4.18
C HIS A 136 -0.83 4.59 4.60
N ALA A 137 -0.33 3.41 4.96
CA ALA A 137 1.06 3.24 5.40
C ALA A 137 1.43 4.08 6.64
N ASP A 138 0.58 4.05 7.68
CA ASP A 138 0.68 4.88 8.89
C ASP A 138 0.81 6.37 8.59
N SER A 139 -0.08 6.93 7.77
CA SER A 139 0.01 8.31 7.28
C SER A 139 1.26 8.57 6.43
N GLY A 140 1.65 7.58 5.63
CA GLY A 140 2.73 7.70 4.66
C GLY A 140 4.12 7.69 5.28
N ARG A 141 4.31 6.97 6.39
CA ARG A 141 5.61 6.77 7.08
C ARG A 141 6.54 5.89 6.27
N THR A 142 7.09 6.49 5.23
CA THR A 142 7.93 5.85 4.22
C THR A 142 9.24 6.61 4.09
N ASP A 143 10.25 5.96 3.52
CA ASP A 143 11.39 6.66 2.96
C ASP A 143 11.03 7.33 1.63
N VAL A 144 12.01 7.99 1.02
CA VAL A 144 11.85 8.70 -0.25
C VAL A 144 11.53 7.78 -1.44
N LEU A 145 11.74 6.47 -1.31
CA LEU A 145 11.47 5.46 -2.34
C LEU A 145 10.14 4.73 -2.12
N GLY A 146 9.43 5.04 -1.02
CA GLY A 146 8.15 4.42 -0.69
C GLY A 146 8.26 3.19 0.21
N THR A 147 9.45 2.85 0.72
CA THR A 147 9.60 1.74 1.67
C THR A 147 9.20 2.19 3.08
N LEU A 148 8.38 1.40 3.77
CA LEU A 148 7.99 1.67 5.16
C LEU A 148 9.22 1.80 6.07
N THR A 149 9.24 2.85 6.90
CA THR A 149 10.36 3.09 7.85
C THR A 149 10.45 2.02 8.94
N THR A 150 9.33 1.34 9.19
CA THR A 150 9.23 0.20 10.10
C THR A 150 8.54 -0.91 9.34
N ALA A 151 9.22 -2.02 9.14
CA ALA A 151 8.63 -3.18 8.50
C ALA A 151 7.36 -3.60 9.25
N ARG A 152 6.29 -3.82 8.47
CA ARG A 152 4.98 -4.19 8.98
C ARG A 152 4.70 -5.64 8.62
N VAL A 153 4.54 -6.46 9.65
CA VAL A 153 4.09 -7.84 9.56
C VAL A 153 3.06 -8.06 10.65
N ALA A 154 1.84 -8.45 10.29
CA ALA A 154 0.78 -8.67 11.26
C ALA A 154 1.08 -9.88 12.16
N PRO A 155 1.03 -9.75 13.50
CA PRO A 155 1.19 -10.89 14.40
C PRO A 155 0.13 -11.97 14.12
N GLY A 156 0.54 -13.23 14.19
CA GLY A 156 -0.32 -14.39 13.96
C GLY A 156 -0.59 -14.69 12.48
N THR A 157 -1.10 -13.72 11.72
CA THR A 157 -1.48 -13.91 10.30
C THR A 157 -0.31 -13.77 9.33
N GLY A 158 0.77 -13.08 9.73
CA GLY A 158 1.93 -12.85 8.86
C GLY A 158 1.69 -11.88 7.71
N ARG A 159 0.56 -11.16 7.68
CA ARG A 159 0.21 -10.24 6.59
C ARG A 159 1.27 -9.15 6.41
N LEU A 160 1.64 -8.89 5.16
CA LEU A 160 2.83 -8.13 4.81
C LEU A 160 2.50 -6.70 4.38
N GLY A 161 3.29 -5.74 4.88
CA GLY A 161 3.42 -4.44 4.24
C GLY A 161 2.24 -3.48 4.41
N PRO A 162 2.23 -2.38 3.62
CA PRO A 162 1.23 -1.33 3.72
C PRO A 162 -0.16 -1.75 3.20
N MET A 163 -0.25 -2.80 2.37
CA MET A 163 -1.52 -3.36 1.92
C MET A 163 -1.97 -4.57 2.74
N GLN A 164 -1.18 -5.00 3.73
CA GLN A 164 -1.46 -6.20 4.54
C GLN A 164 -1.81 -7.42 3.67
N LEU A 165 -0.97 -7.75 2.69
CA LEU A 165 -1.22 -8.89 1.82
C LEU A 165 -0.96 -10.21 2.56
N PRO A 166 -1.78 -11.26 2.35
CA PRO A 166 -1.45 -12.61 2.81
C PRO A 166 -0.08 -13.05 2.24
N PRO A 167 0.75 -13.81 3.00
CA PRO A 167 2.04 -14.29 2.51
C PRO A 167 1.96 -15.08 1.20
N GLU A 168 0.94 -15.92 1.05
CA GLU A 168 0.71 -16.74 -0.14
C GLU A 168 0.28 -15.91 -1.35
N VAL A 169 -0.39 -14.78 -1.11
CA VAL A 169 -0.72 -13.81 -2.16
C VAL A 169 0.55 -13.09 -2.59
N TRP A 170 1.36 -12.61 -1.64
CA TRP A 170 2.62 -11.97 -1.98
C TRP A 170 3.54 -12.90 -2.78
N SER A 171 3.63 -14.19 -2.44
CA SER A 171 4.49 -15.12 -3.19
C SER A 171 4.05 -15.34 -4.65
N GLN A 172 2.78 -15.12 -4.97
CA GLN A 172 2.22 -15.30 -6.30
C GLN A 172 2.14 -14.00 -7.10
N PHE A 173 1.87 -12.88 -6.44
CA PHE A 173 1.55 -11.60 -7.07
C PHE A 173 2.58 -10.51 -6.79
N SER A 174 3.73 -10.81 -6.17
CA SER A 174 4.79 -9.83 -5.93
C SER A 174 5.18 -9.13 -7.23
N ALA A 175 5.24 -7.80 -7.20
CA ALA A 175 5.60 -6.98 -8.35
C ALA A 175 6.53 -5.85 -7.90
N ASP A 176 7.38 -5.40 -8.82
CA ASP A 176 8.23 -4.21 -8.66
C ASP A 176 7.46 -3.02 -9.23
N GLY A 177 6.78 -2.27 -8.36
CA GLY A 177 5.85 -1.22 -8.73
C GLY A 177 6.50 0.16 -8.90
N ASN A 178 7.71 0.36 -8.38
CA ASN A 178 8.51 1.56 -8.60
C ASN A 178 9.64 1.37 -9.63
N ALA A 179 9.78 0.16 -10.18
CA ALA A 179 10.77 -0.23 -11.18
C ALA A 179 12.23 -0.05 -10.70
N ASP A 180 12.49 -0.32 -9.41
CA ASP A 180 13.83 -0.23 -8.83
C ASP A 180 14.66 -1.54 -8.93
N GLY A 181 14.06 -2.58 -9.50
CA GLY A 181 14.64 -3.90 -9.70
C GLY A 181 14.35 -4.89 -8.56
N THR A 182 13.63 -4.48 -7.52
CA THR A 182 13.34 -5.33 -6.35
C THR A 182 11.87 -5.28 -5.94
N ALA A 183 11.18 -6.41 -6.01
CA ALA A 183 9.86 -6.53 -5.38
C ALA A 183 9.98 -6.63 -3.85
N ASN A 184 9.61 -5.57 -3.14
CA ASN A 184 9.67 -5.44 -1.70
C ASN A 184 8.26 -5.34 -1.08
N PRO A 185 7.81 -6.28 -0.24
CA PRO A 185 6.48 -6.21 0.36
C PRO A 185 6.30 -5.00 1.28
N GLN A 186 7.38 -4.37 1.73
CA GLN A 186 7.35 -3.18 2.56
C GLN A 186 7.33 -1.87 1.76
N ASN A 187 7.42 -1.93 0.43
CA ASN A 187 7.31 -0.77 -0.44
C ASN A 187 5.84 -0.53 -0.84
N VAL A 188 5.38 0.73 -0.74
CA VAL A 188 4.00 1.09 -1.07
C VAL A 188 3.65 0.89 -2.54
N PHE A 189 4.59 1.08 -3.47
CA PHE A 189 4.36 0.88 -4.90
C PHE A 189 4.17 -0.61 -5.20
N ASP A 190 5.10 -1.43 -4.73
CA ASP A 190 5.13 -2.88 -4.94
C ASP A 190 3.93 -3.57 -4.30
N ALA A 191 3.67 -3.28 -3.02
CA ALA A 191 2.54 -3.86 -2.30
C ALA A 191 1.20 -3.45 -2.92
N THR A 192 1.10 -2.25 -3.49
CA THR A 192 -0.11 -1.77 -4.14
C THR A 192 -0.32 -2.42 -5.51
N LEU A 193 0.74 -2.53 -6.32
CA LEU A 193 0.66 -3.22 -7.61
C LEU A 193 0.34 -4.71 -7.41
N ALA A 194 0.98 -5.37 -6.45
CA ALA A 194 0.69 -6.75 -6.08
C ALA A 194 -0.76 -6.94 -5.60
N ALA A 195 -1.27 -6.00 -4.79
CA ALA A 195 -2.67 -6.00 -4.38
C ALA A 195 -3.62 -5.86 -5.57
N GLY A 196 -3.34 -4.94 -6.49
CA GLY A 196 -4.14 -4.73 -7.69
C GLY A 196 -4.15 -5.96 -8.60
N ALA A 197 -2.98 -6.53 -8.89
CA ALA A 197 -2.85 -7.75 -9.68
C ALA A 197 -3.60 -8.92 -9.03
N TRP A 198 -3.49 -9.07 -7.70
CA TRP A 198 -4.29 -10.05 -6.98
C TRP A 198 -5.79 -9.81 -7.18
N LEU A 199 -6.29 -8.58 -7.00
CA LEU A 199 -7.71 -8.27 -7.18
C LEU A 199 -8.23 -8.53 -8.60
N CYS A 200 -7.39 -8.34 -9.61
CA CYS A 200 -7.72 -8.59 -11.01
C CYS A 200 -7.72 -10.07 -11.42
N SER A 201 -7.18 -10.97 -10.58
CA SER A 201 -7.00 -12.39 -10.93
C SER A 201 -8.26 -13.22 -11.18
N ASP A 202 -9.45 -12.69 -10.89
CA ASP A 202 -10.73 -13.43 -10.97
C ASP A 202 -11.57 -13.04 -12.21
N ASP A 203 -10.93 -12.46 -13.25
CA ASP A 203 -11.54 -12.01 -14.52
C ASP A 203 -12.75 -11.08 -14.35
N ALA A 204 -12.86 -10.41 -13.19
CA ALA A 204 -13.97 -9.54 -12.85
C ALA A 204 -13.68 -8.09 -13.24
N ARG A 205 -14.68 -7.40 -13.79
CA ARG A 205 -14.57 -5.99 -14.16
C ARG A 205 -14.84 -5.10 -12.93
N LEU A 206 -13.79 -4.62 -12.28
CA LEU A 206 -13.83 -3.83 -11.03
C LEU A 206 -14.37 -2.40 -11.21
N ALA A 207 -14.69 -1.99 -12.43
CA ALA A 207 -15.56 -0.84 -12.68
C ALA A 207 -16.98 -1.05 -12.10
N GLU A 208 -17.40 -2.30 -11.92
CA GLU A 208 -18.71 -2.65 -11.36
C GLU A 208 -18.69 -2.75 -9.83
N ALA A 209 -19.69 -2.18 -9.16
CA ALA A 209 -19.75 -2.13 -7.69
C ALA A 209 -19.76 -3.52 -7.05
N ASP A 210 -20.52 -4.47 -7.60
CA ASP A 210 -20.60 -5.84 -7.08
C ASP A 210 -19.27 -6.60 -7.25
N ALA A 211 -18.54 -6.33 -8.32
CA ALA A 211 -17.20 -6.89 -8.52
C ALA A 211 -16.22 -6.34 -7.49
N ARG A 212 -16.26 -5.03 -7.19
CA ARG A 212 -15.45 -4.43 -6.12
C ARG A 212 -15.77 -4.99 -4.75
N ALA A 213 -17.05 -5.23 -4.45
CA ALA A 213 -17.47 -5.82 -3.18
C ALA A 213 -16.90 -7.24 -3.00
N ARG A 214 -16.98 -8.08 -4.05
CA ARG A 214 -16.39 -9.43 -4.04
C ARG A 214 -14.87 -9.39 -3.94
N ALA A 215 -14.22 -8.48 -4.65
CA ALA A 215 -12.79 -8.26 -4.58
C ALA A 215 -12.34 -7.87 -3.16
N ALA A 216 -13.04 -6.95 -2.51
CA ALA A 216 -12.78 -6.57 -1.12
C ALA A 216 -12.94 -7.75 -0.15
N ALA A 217 -13.94 -8.60 -0.35
CA ALA A 217 -14.19 -9.78 0.49
C ALA A 217 -13.04 -10.81 0.47
N ARG A 218 -12.11 -10.74 -0.51
CA ARG A 218 -10.91 -11.58 -0.56
C ARG A 218 -9.88 -11.18 0.49
N PHE A 219 -9.83 -9.90 0.86
CA PHE A 219 -8.98 -9.41 1.95
C PHE A 219 -9.54 -9.84 3.32
N ASP A 220 -10.85 -9.71 3.50
CA ASP A 220 -11.59 -10.12 4.69
C ASP A 220 -13.07 -10.32 4.33
N PRO A 221 -13.64 -11.52 4.53
CA PRO A 221 -15.02 -11.81 4.13
C PRO A 221 -16.08 -11.20 5.05
N SER A 222 -15.69 -10.47 6.10
CA SER A 222 -16.64 -9.86 7.03
C SER A 222 -17.50 -8.78 6.33
N PRO A 223 -18.83 -8.78 6.56
CA PRO A 223 -19.71 -7.77 5.99
C PRO A 223 -19.32 -6.33 6.38
N GLU A 224 -18.79 -6.16 7.59
CA GLU A 224 -18.33 -4.86 8.11
C GLU A 224 -17.12 -4.33 7.33
N PHE A 225 -16.10 -5.16 7.09
CA PHE A 225 -14.96 -4.79 6.27
C PHE A 225 -15.39 -4.40 4.86
N VAL A 226 -16.22 -5.23 4.23
CA VAL A 226 -16.71 -5.01 2.87
C VAL A 226 -17.53 -3.72 2.78
N ALA A 227 -18.42 -3.46 3.73
CA ALA A 227 -19.21 -2.23 3.79
C ALA A 227 -18.31 -0.99 3.96
N ASN A 228 -17.29 -1.07 4.81
CA ASN A 228 -16.37 0.04 5.02
C ASN A 228 -15.48 0.30 3.81
N VAL A 229 -14.96 -0.74 3.14
CA VAL A 229 -14.23 -0.58 1.87
C VAL A 229 -15.12 0.10 0.83
N GLN A 230 -16.38 -0.33 0.69
CA GLN A 230 -17.31 0.30 -0.26
C GLN A 230 -17.56 1.78 0.08
N ALA A 231 -17.82 2.10 1.35
CA ALA A 231 -18.07 3.46 1.78
C ALA A 231 -16.88 4.38 1.49
N TRP A 232 -15.67 3.98 1.90
CA TRP A 232 -14.45 4.75 1.66
C TRP A 232 -14.11 4.87 0.18
N SER A 233 -14.30 3.79 -0.59
CA SER A 233 -14.09 3.79 -2.04
C SER A 233 -15.02 4.79 -2.75
N ALA A 234 -16.30 4.82 -2.37
CA ALA A 234 -17.27 5.78 -2.90
C ALA A 234 -16.96 7.24 -2.48
N ALA A 235 -16.37 7.44 -1.30
CA ALA A 235 -15.92 8.77 -0.87
C ALA A 235 -14.71 9.24 -1.69
N TYR A 236 -13.70 8.37 -1.87
CA TYR A 236 -12.52 8.68 -2.67
C TYR A 236 -12.81 8.87 -4.16
N GLU A 237 -13.80 8.16 -4.70
CA GLU A 237 -14.30 8.37 -6.07
C GLU A 237 -14.76 9.82 -6.29
N LYS A 238 -15.36 10.45 -5.27
CA LYS A 238 -15.80 11.85 -5.32
C LYS A 238 -14.66 12.84 -5.09
N GLY A 239 -13.56 12.41 -4.48
CA GLY A 239 -12.37 13.21 -4.25
C GLY A 239 -11.63 12.81 -2.97
N ALA A 240 -10.30 12.92 -3.02
CA ALA A 240 -9.42 12.78 -1.85
C ALA A 240 -8.68 14.10 -1.61
N ALA A 241 -8.42 14.42 -0.34
CA ALA A 241 -7.46 15.45 0.00
C ALA A 241 -6.05 14.87 -0.09
N VAL A 242 -5.06 15.69 -0.45
CA VAL A 242 -3.66 15.26 -0.46
C VAL A 242 -2.97 15.85 0.76
N SER A 243 -2.35 15.00 1.58
CA SER A 243 -1.52 15.43 2.69
C SER A 243 -0.02 15.24 2.39
N PRO A 244 0.84 16.13 2.91
CA PRO A 244 2.27 15.83 2.99
C PRO A 244 2.44 14.58 3.86
N GLY A 245 2.92 13.48 3.26
CA GLY A 245 3.22 12.27 4.00
C GLY A 245 4.40 12.46 4.97
N ILE A 246 4.59 11.51 5.89
CA ILE A 246 5.79 11.49 6.74
C ILE A 246 6.92 10.81 5.98
N VAL A 247 7.61 11.58 5.13
CA VAL A 247 8.81 11.10 4.44
C VAL A 247 10.00 11.21 5.40
N VAL A 248 10.54 10.06 5.80
CA VAL A 248 11.77 10.02 6.59
C VAL A 248 12.94 9.86 5.62
N PRO A 249 13.82 10.87 5.47
CA PRO A 249 14.99 10.69 4.64
C PRO A 249 15.84 9.54 5.20
N PRO A 250 16.56 8.81 4.34
CA PRO A 250 17.45 7.76 4.79
C PRO A 250 18.39 8.31 5.87
N PRO A 251 18.78 7.50 6.87
CA PRO A 251 19.70 7.95 7.90
C PRO A 251 20.92 8.56 7.21
N THR A 252 21.29 9.78 7.60
CA THR A 252 22.51 10.40 7.11
C THR A 252 23.64 9.40 7.32
N PRO A 253 24.43 9.07 6.28
CA PRO A 253 25.58 8.21 6.48
C PRO A 253 26.43 8.80 7.61
N PRO A 254 27.02 7.98 8.48
CA PRO A 254 27.82 8.48 9.60
C PRO A 254 28.79 9.51 9.04
N ALA A 255 28.82 10.69 9.68
CA ALA A 255 29.72 11.76 9.29
C ALA A 255 31.13 11.15 9.20
N VAL A 256 31.63 10.99 7.98
CA VAL A 256 33.02 10.58 7.78
C VAL A 256 33.81 11.68 8.46
N PRO A 257 34.60 11.38 9.52
CA PRO A 257 35.43 12.39 10.15
C PRO A 257 36.21 13.04 9.02
N ALA A 258 36.12 14.36 8.89
CA ALA A 258 36.96 15.09 7.98
C ALA A 258 38.39 14.60 8.27
N ARG A 259 39.01 13.91 7.31
CA ARG A 259 40.45 13.66 7.40
C ARG A 259 41.06 15.04 7.64
N PRO A 260 42.05 15.21 8.54
CA PRO A 260 42.59 16.52 8.91
C PRO A 260 43.25 17.35 7.78
N ASN A 261 42.99 17.07 6.50
CA ASN A 261 43.80 17.50 5.37
C ASN A 261 42.95 18.02 4.20
N THR A 262 41.91 18.82 4.45
CA THR A 262 41.24 19.59 3.37
C THR A 262 41.31 21.12 3.56
N ALA A 263 42.04 21.58 4.58
CA ALA A 263 42.66 22.91 4.47
C ALA A 263 43.93 22.74 3.64
N ASP A 264 44.11 23.59 2.61
CA ASP A 264 45.24 23.66 1.67
C ASP A 264 45.26 22.73 0.45
N VAL A 265 44.28 22.90 -0.47
CA VAL A 265 44.60 22.96 -1.93
C VAL A 265 43.87 24.14 -2.59
N ALA A 266 43.67 25.23 -1.85
CA ALA A 266 43.15 26.48 -2.37
C ALA A 266 44.13 27.63 -2.08
N GLU A 267 45.42 27.43 -2.35
CA GLU A 267 46.36 28.55 -2.46
C GLU A 267 47.36 28.32 -3.61
N THR A 268 47.13 29.06 -4.69
CA THR A 268 48.08 29.57 -5.69
C THR A 268 49.22 28.66 -6.17
N VAL A 269 48.90 27.73 -7.08
CA VAL A 269 49.90 27.30 -8.08
C VAL A 269 49.78 28.26 -9.27
N PRO A 270 50.83 29.02 -9.64
CA PRO A 270 50.81 29.80 -10.87
C PRO A 270 50.67 28.83 -12.04
N ALA A 271 49.66 29.05 -12.89
CA ALA A 271 49.51 28.28 -14.11
C ALA A 271 50.81 28.36 -14.92
N PRO A 272 51.45 27.24 -15.30
CA PRO A 272 52.49 27.28 -16.31
C PRO A 272 51.85 27.79 -17.60
N ALA A 273 52.48 28.78 -18.23
CA ALA A 273 52.08 29.26 -19.55
C ALA A 273 52.24 28.11 -20.55
N VAL A 274 51.13 27.42 -20.83
CA VAL A 274 51.05 26.49 -21.95
C VAL A 274 50.71 27.34 -23.16
N GLU A 275 51.67 27.48 -24.07
CA GLU A 275 51.42 28.01 -25.41
C GLU A 275 50.25 27.25 -26.05
N PRO A 276 49.33 27.92 -26.76
CA PRO A 276 48.19 27.26 -27.36
C PRO A 276 48.67 26.28 -28.43
N VAL A 277 48.64 24.99 -28.12
CA VAL A 277 48.80 23.93 -29.11
C VAL A 277 47.59 24.00 -30.04
N PRO A 278 47.76 24.10 -31.37
CA PRO A 278 46.64 24.08 -32.29
C PRO A 278 45.94 22.73 -32.19
N VAL A 279 44.71 22.74 -31.71
CA VAL A 279 43.80 21.60 -31.75
C VAL A 279 43.50 21.31 -33.23
N PRO A 280 43.75 20.09 -33.74
CA PRO A 280 43.36 19.74 -35.10
C PRO A 280 41.83 19.82 -35.21
N ALA A 281 41.36 20.51 -36.25
CA ALA A 281 39.93 20.63 -36.54
C ALA A 281 39.27 19.24 -36.63
N PRO A 282 38.05 19.06 -36.10
CA PRO A 282 37.32 17.83 -36.30
C PRO A 282 37.09 17.61 -37.79
N ALA A 283 37.38 16.40 -38.26
CA ALA A 283 37.01 15.98 -39.61
C ALA A 283 35.48 16.11 -39.78
N PRO A 284 34.98 16.49 -40.97
CA PRO A 284 33.54 16.50 -41.22
C PRO A 284 33.02 15.06 -41.18
N GLU A 285 32.41 14.68 -40.06
CA GLU A 285 31.56 13.50 -40.00
C GLU A 285 30.28 13.83 -40.78
N THR A 286 30.10 13.12 -41.90
CA THR A 286 28.84 13.11 -42.66
C THR A 286 27.73 12.69 -41.70
N PRO A 287 26.65 13.47 -41.53
CA PRO A 287 25.54 13.06 -40.69
C PRO A 287 24.92 11.77 -41.25
N PRO A 288 24.49 10.82 -40.40
CA PRO A 288 23.65 9.73 -40.86
C PRO A 288 22.38 10.32 -41.49
N ALA A 289 21.98 9.77 -42.62
CA ALA A 289 20.72 10.12 -43.27
C ALA A 289 19.58 9.90 -42.25
N VAL A 290 18.93 10.99 -41.86
CA VAL A 290 17.68 10.93 -41.11
C VAL A 290 16.63 10.37 -42.06
N GLU A 291 16.29 9.09 -41.94
CA GLU A 291 15.02 8.59 -42.45
C GLU A 291 13.91 9.36 -41.71
N GLY A 292 13.14 10.15 -42.46
CA GLY A 292 11.98 10.84 -41.93
C GLY A 292 10.96 9.86 -41.35
N PRO A 293 10.06 10.32 -40.46
CA PRO A 293 9.01 9.47 -39.92
C PRO A 293 8.20 8.85 -41.07
N PRO A 294 7.74 7.59 -40.93
CA PRO A 294 6.92 6.96 -41.96
C PRO A 294 5.68 7.80 -42.22
N ALA A 295 5.32 7.96 -43.49
CA ALA A 295 4.11 8.67 -43.89
C ALA A 295 2.90 8.05 -43.18
N ALA A 296 2.11 8.88 -42.51
CA ALA A 296 0.84 8.45 -41.94
C ALA A 296 -0.03 7.82 -43.06
N PRO A 297 -0.74 6.72 -42.80
CA PRO A 297 -1.66 6.16 -43.77
C PRO A 297 -2.73 7.20 -44.12
N VAL A 298 -2.92 7.43 -45.42
CA VAL A 298 -3.99 8.29 -45.91
C VAL A 298 -5.32 7.59 -45.60
N LEU A 299 -6.06 8.12 -44.64
CA LEU A 299 -7.41 7.64 -44.35
C LEU A 299 -8.31 7.92 -45.58
N PRO A 300 -9.14 6.95 -46.02
CA PRO A 300 -10.14 7.22 -47.04
C PRO A 300 -11.13 8.28 -46.54
N SER A 301 -11.59 9.15 -47.45
CA SER A 301 -12.63 10.12 -47.14
C SER A 301 -13.89 9.41 -46.63
N LEU A 302 -14.30 9.71 -45.41
CA LEU A 302 -15.56 9.23 -44.84
C LEU A 302 -16.73 9.71 -45.72
N PRO A 303 -17.67 8.83 -46.11
CA PRO A 303 -18.87 9.28 -46.79
C PRO A 303 -19.66 10.22 -45.86
N CYS A 304 -20.10 11.37 -46.39
CA CYS A 304 -20.99 12.31 -45.71
C CYS A 304 -22.33 11.59 -45.43
N LEU A 305 -22.50 11.01 -44.24
CA LEU A 305 -23.74 10.31 -43.83
C LEU A 305 -24.92 11.27 -43.62
N VAL A 306 -24.66 12.58 -43.63
CA VAL A 306 -25.67 13.63 -43.47
C VAL A 306 -25.58 14.61 -44.66
N PRO A 307 -26.48 14.52 -45.66
CA PRO A 307 -26.42 15.35 -46.87
C PRO A 307 -26.54 16.86 -46.64
N ALA A 308 -27.14 17.26 -45.51
CA ALA A 308 -27.43 18.67 -45.20
C ALA A 308 -26.20 19.49 -44.75
N LEU A 309 -25.05 18.86 -44.52
CA LEU A 309 -23.85 19.50 -43.95
C LEU A 309 -22.64 19.49 -44.91
N CYS A 310 -22.82 19.04 -46.15
CA CYS A 310 -21.72 18.90 -47.11
C CYS A 310 -21.61 20.16 -48.01
N PRO A 311 -20.39 20.69 -48.26
CA PRO A 311 -20.19 21.84 -49.15
C PRO A 311 -20.53 21.48 -50.61
N PRO A 312 -21.07 22.41 -51.41
CA PRO A 312 -21.41 22.13 -52.81
C PRO A 312 -20.15 21.80 -53.61
N PRO A 313 -20.23 20.86 -54.58
CA PRO A 313 -19.09 20.53 -55.42
C PRO A 313 -18.66 21.75 -56.23
N SER A 314 -17.35 22.00 -56.27
CA SER A 314 -16.77 23.04 -57.11
C SER A 314 -17.00 22.68 -58.59
N ALA A 315 -17.61 23.60 -59.34
CA ALA A 315 -17.81 23.46 -60.77
C ALA A 315 -16.45 23.38 -61.51
N PRO A 316 -16.38 22.71 -62.67
CA PRO A 316 -15.14 22.45 -63.40
C PRO A 316 -14.47 23.72 -63.96
#